data_AF-B3FZX8-F1
#
_entry.id   AF-B3FZX8-F1
#
_cell.length_a   1.000
_cell.length_b   1.000
_cell.length_c   1.000
_cell.angle_alpha   90.00
_cell.angle_beta   90.00
_cell.angle_gamma   90.00
#
_symmetry.space_group_name_H-M   'P 1'
#
loop_
_entity.id
_entity.type
_entity.pdbx_description
1 polymer ?
#
loop_
_entity_poly.entity_id
_entity_poly.type
_entity_poly.pdbx_seq_one_letter_code
_entity_poly.pdbx_strand_id
1 'polypeptide(L)' 'NWNAEKPSPTFHLGEVAHLQAEVQTGSHPPLQLFVDHCVATPSPDQTASPYHVIVDSHG' A
#
# COMPACT_ATOMS: atom_id res chain seq x y z
N ASN A 1 10.63 -8.69 -5.91
CA ASN A 1 9.97 -9.37 -7.05
C ASN A 1 8.57 -9.76 -6.57
N TRP A 2 7.57 -9.83 -7.45
CA TRP A 2 6.18 -10.13 -7.08
C TRP A 2 5.91 -11.62 -6.82
N ASN A 3 6.95 -12.40 -6.51
CA ASN A 3 6.86 -13.86 -6.48
C ASN A 3 6.34 -14.40 -5.15
N ALA A 4 6.61 -13.69 -4.06
CA ALA A 4 6.19 -14.05 -2.71
C ALA A 4 6.18 -12.82 -1.82
N GLU A 5 5.39 -12.87 -0.75
CA GLU A 5 5.41 -11.86 0.30
C GLU A 5 6.79 -11.81 0.98
N LYS A 6 7.24 -10.60 1.31
CA LYS A 6 8.49 -10.41 2.04
C LYS A 6 8.29 -10.83 3.50
N PRO A 7 9.15 -11.70 4.09
CA PRO A 7 8.97 -12.17 5.46
C PRO A 7 9.03 -11.08 6.55
N SER A 8 9.67 -9.94 6.25
CA SER A 8 9.80 -8.80 7.16
C SER A 8 9.62 -7.50 6.39
N PRO A 9 8.84 -6.53 6.89
CA PRO A 9 8.55 -5.26 6.22
C PRO A 9 9.67 -4.22 6.38
N THR A 10 10.93 -4.64 6.59
CA THR A 10 12.08 -3.73 6.64
C THR A 10 12.65 -3.50 5.25
N PHE A 11 12.92 -2.25 4.88
CA PHE A 11 13.51 -1.86 3.60
C PHE A 11 14.72 -0.96 3.81
N HIS A 12 15.70 -1.06 2.93
CA HIS A 12 16.87 -0.18 2.91
C HIS A 12 16.77 0.85 1.78
N LEU A 13 17.47 1.98 1.93
CA LEU A 13 17.51 3.00 0.88
C LEU A 13 18.08 2.43 -0.42
N GLY A 14 17.38 2.69 -1.53
CA GLY A 14 17.67 2.11 -2.85
C GLY A 14 16.90 0.83 -3.16
N GLU A 15 16.21 0.23 -2.18
CA GLU A 15 15.31 -0.90 -2.42
C GLU A 15 13.93 -0.43 -2.90
N VAL A 16 13.27 -1.29 -3.67
CA VAL A 16 11.90 -1.08 -4.13
C VAL A 16 10.94 -1.87 -3.24
N ALA A 17 10.07 -1.14 -2.53
CA ALA A 17 8.95 -1.74 -1.81
C ALA A 17 7.84 -2.15 -2.79
N HIS A 18 7.49 -3.44 -2.79
CA HIS A 18 6.40 -3.98 -3.61
C HIS A 18 5.16 -4.10 -2.72
N LEU A 19 4.16 -3.25 -2.94
CA LEU A 19 2.92 -3.19 -2.15
C LEU A 19 1.76 -3.76 -2.97
N GLN A 20 1.06 -4.74 -2.43
CA GLN A 20 -0.13 -5.34 -3.06
C GLN A 20 -1.38 -4.95 -2.28
N ALA A 21 -2.38 -4.43 -2.97
CA ALA A 21 -3.73 -4.29 -2.45
C ALA A 21 -4.61 -5.35 -3.13
N GLU A 22 -5.41 -6.05 -2.34
CA GLU A 22 -6.32 -7.08 -2.84
C GLU A 22 -7.64 -7.07 -2.07
N VAL A 23 -8.70 -7.55 -2.74
CA VAL A 23 -10.00 -7.80 -2.11
C VAL A 23 -10.28 -9.30 -2.20
N GLN A 24 -10.76 -9.87 -1.10
CA GLN A 24 -11.13 -11.28 -1.05
C GLN A 24 -12.23 -11.56 -2.07
N THR A 25 -11.98 -12.46 -3.01
CA THR A 25 -12.97 -12.87 -4.00
C THR A 25 -13.94 -13.87 -3.38
N GLY A 26 -15.24 -13.74 -3.64
CA GLY A 26 -16.24 -14.64 -3.09
C GLY A 26 -17.61 -14.48 -3.74
N SER A 27 -18.67 -14.49 -2.94
CA SER A 27 -20.07 -14.45 -3.39
C SER A 27 -20.56 -13.08 -3.88
N HIS A 28 -19.69 -12.26 -4.46
CA HIS A 28 -20.02 -10.98 -5.09
C HIS A 28 -19.62 -10.99 -6.57
N PRO A 29 -20.24 -10.15 -7.42
CA PRO A 29 -19.81 -9.96 -8.81
C PRO A 29 -18.34 -9.54 -8.89
N PRO A 30 -17.69 -9.69 -10.06
CA PRO A 30 -16.34 -9.20 -10.27
C PRO A 30 -16.22 -7.72 -9.92
N LEU A 31 -15.18 -7.37 -9.16
CA LEU A 31 -14.90 -5.99 -8.74
C LEU A 31 -13.58 -5.53 -9.36
N GLN A 32 -13.49 -4.22 -9.62
CA GLN A 32 -12.23 -3.55 -9.96
C GLN A 32 -11.76 -2.77 -8.74
N LEU A 33 -10.56 -3.10 -8.26
CA LEU A 33 -9.94 -2.45 -7.10
C LEU A 33 -9.13 -1.24 -7.55
N PHE A 34 -9.28 -0.13 -6.82
CA PHE A 34 -8.49 1.08 -6.96
C PHE A 34 -7.92 1.50 -5.59
N VAL A 35 -6.76 2.15 -5.61
CA VAL A 35 -6.18 2.78 -4.42
C VAL A 35 -6.31 4.28 -4.62
N ASP A 36 -7.14 4.92 -3.81
CA ASP A 36 -7.49 6.34 -3.95
C ASP A 36 -6.39 7.26 -3.39
N HIS A 37 -5.86 6.89 -2.22
CA HIS A 37 -4.86 7.65 -1.49
C HIS A 37 -4.01 6.70 -0.65
N CYS A 38 -2.71 6.98 -0.58
CA CYS A 38 -1.76 6.22 0.24
C CYS A 38 -0.74 7.19 0.84
N VAL A 39 -0.59 7.17 2.17
CA VAL A 39 0.31 8.06 2.90
C VAL A 39 1.20 7.23 3.83
N ALA A 40 2.48 7.58 3.88
CA ALA A 40 3.44 7.05 4.84
C ALA A 40 3.59 8.02 6.01
N THR A 41 3.43 7.49 7.22
CA THR A 41 3.54 8.21 8.50
C THR A 41 4.35 7.38 9.51
N PRO A 42 5.02 8.00 10.50
CA PRO A 42 5.77 7.29 11.54
C PRO A 42 4.90 6.42 12.46
N SER A 43 3.60 6.70 12.51
CA SER A 43 2.61 5.97 13.29
C SER A 43 1.36 5.69 12.45
N PRO A 44 0.46 4.81 12.88
CA PRO A 44 -0.79 4.54 12.15
C PRO A 44 -1.76 5.73 12.02
N ASP A 45 -1.48 6.85 12.70
CA ASP A 45 -2.24 8.09 12.52
C ASP A 45 -1.85 8.72 11.18
N GLN A 46 -2.81 8.71 10.24
CA GLN A 46 -2.65 9.23 8.88
C GLN A 46 -2.45 10.75 8.84
N THR A 47 -2.72 11.46 9.93
CA THR A 47 -2.52 12.91 10.05
C THR A 47 -1.22 13.28 10.77
N ALA A 48 -0.46 12.28 11.23
CA ALA A 48 0.78 12.49 11.94
C ALA A 48 1.85 13.14 11.05
N SER A 49 2.65 14.02 11.66
CA SER A 49 3.79 14.66 11.00
C SER A 49 5.10 14.03 11.46
N PRO A 50 6.09 13.83 10.57
CA PRO A 50 6.04 14.08 9.12
C PRO A 50 5.20 13.03 8.38
N TYR A 51 4.66 13.41 7.22
CA TYR A 51 4.00 12.48 6.31
C TYR A 51 4.56 12.57 4.89
N HIS A 52 4.38 11.52 4.11
CA HIS A 52 4.74 11.48 2.69
C HIS A 52 3.63 10.81 1.89
N VAL A 53 3.13 11.50 0.86
CA VAL A 53 2.07 10.98 0.01
C VAL A 53 2.66 10.10 -1.09
N ILE A 54 2.20 8.85 -1.17
CA ILE A 54 2.62 7.84 -2.16
C ILE A 54 1.63 7.79 -3.34
N VAL A 55 0.33 7.84 -3.05
CA VAL A 55 -0.77 7.92 -4.02
C VAL A 55 -1.70 9.04 -3.59
N ASP A 56 -2.13 9.89 -4.52
CA ASP A 56 -3.02 11.02 -4.30
C ASP A 56 -3.95 11.20 -5.50
N SER A 57 -4.86 12.19 -5.49
CA SER A 57 -5.67 12.56 -6.66
C SER A 57 -6.58 11.45 -7.21
N HIS A 58 -6.95 10.49 -6.37
CA HIS A 58 -7.84 9.37 -6.71
C HIS A 58 -7.22 8.33 -7.68
N GLY A 59 -5.91 8.11 -7.58
CA GLY A 59 -5.16 7.06 -8.29
C GLY A 59 -4.01 7.59 -9.14
#